data_AF-A0A925KEG7-F1
#
_entry.id   AF-A0A925KEG7-F1
#
_cell.length_a   1.000
_cell.length_b   1.000
_cell.length_c   1.000
_cell.angle_alpha   90.00
_cell.angle_beta   90.00
_cell.angle_gamma   90.00
#
_symmetry.space_group_name_H-M   'P 1'
#
loop_
_entity.id
_entity.type
_entity.pdbx_description
1 polymer ?
#
loop_
_entity_poly.entity_id
_entity_poly.type
_entity_poly.pdbx_seq_one_letter_code
_entity_poly.pdbx_strand_id
1 'polypeptide(L)'
;KEFILPAGTRSAALAHVSRTVARRAERSLVALAALDTVNEAPRQYLNRLSDLLFVLARVLNRANLDGLGGDDVYWHSERLARNDG
;
A
#
# COMPACT_ATOMS: atom_id res chain seq x y z
N LYS A 1 -13.39 7.23 -7.66
CA LYS A 1 -11.95 6.90 -7.45
C LYS A 1 -11.59 7.42 -6.08
N GLU A 2 -11.74 6.59 -5.05
CA GLU A 2 -11.53 6.99 -3.66
C GLU A 2 -10.28 6.32 -3.09
N PHE A 3 -9.68 6.92 -2.06
CA PHE A 3 -8.54 6.32 -1.38
C PHE A 3 -8.97 5.02 -0.69
N ILE A 4 -8.20 3.95 -0.86
CA ILE A 4 -8.44 2.68 -0.17
C ILE A 4 -7.73 2.74 1.18
N LEU A 5 -8.48 2.50 2.24
CA LEU A 5 -7.97 2.38 3.59
C LEU A 5 -7.34 1.00 3.80
N PRO A 6 -6.25 0.90 4.59
CA PRO A 6 -5.63 -0.38 4.91
C PRO A 6 -6.52 -1.15 5.88
N ALA A 7 -7.50 -1.87 5.34
CA ALA A 7 -8.50 -2.63 6.09
C ALA A 7 -9.00 -3.84 5.26
N GLY A 8 -9.89 -4.64 5.86
CA GLY A 8 -10.46 -5.84 5.26
C GLY A 8 -9.97 -7.11 5.96
N THR A 9 -9.54 -8.11 5.20
CA THR A 9 -9.12 -9.42 5.75
C THR A 9 -7.75 -9.35 6.43
N ARG A 10 -7.41 -10.32 7.29
CA ARG A 10 -6.11 -10.35 7.98
C ARG A 10 -4.97 -10.43 6.97
N SER A 11 -5.18 -11.21 5.91
CA SER A 11 -4.23 -11.36 4.80
C SER A 11 -3.98 -10.03 4.08
N ALA A 12 -5.02 -9.25 3.79
CA ALA A 12 -4.88 -7.93 3.18
C ALA A 12 -4.19 -6.92 4.10
N ALA A 13 -4.50 -6.94 5.40
CA ALA A 13 -3.83 -6.10 6.39
C ALA A 13 -2.32 -6.39 6.44
N LEU A 14 -1.91 -7.67 6.42
CA LEU A 14 -0.48 -8.05 6.36
C LEU A 14 0.21 -7.58 5.07
N ALA A 15 -0.50 -7.62 3.93
CA ALA A 15 0.02 -7.08 2.68
C ALA A 15 0.19 -5.55 2.75
N HIS A 16 -0.76 -4.84 3.35
CA HIS A 16 -0.63 -3.40 3.61
C HIS A 16 0.53 -3.07 4.56
N VAL A 17 0.74 -3.84 5.64
CA VAL A 17 1.88 -3.67 6.55
C VAL A 17 3.19 -3.89 5.78
N SER A 18 3.30 -4.99 5.03
CA SER A 18 4.47 -5.27 4.19
C SER A 18 4.75 -4.13 3.22
N ARG A 19 3.71 -3.51 2.64
CA ARG A 19 3.84 -2.33 1.77
C ARG A 19 4.48 -1.15 2.51
N THR A 20 4.11 -0.90 3.77
CA THR A 20 4.73 0.18 4.56
C THR A 20 6.21 -0.07 4.82
N VAL A 21 6.60 -1.34 5.04
CA VAL A 21 7.99 -1.74 5.22
C VAL A 21 8.79 -1.54 3.94
N ALA A 22 8.26 -1.94 2.78
CA ALA A 22 8.89 -1.73 1.49
C ALA A 22 9.13 -0.23 1.20
N ARG A 23 8.12 0.63 1.46
CA ARG A 23 8.25 2.09 1.32
C ARG A 23 9.25 2.69 2.31
N ARG A 24 9.36 2.13 3.52
CA ARG A 24 10.38 2.56 4.49
C ARG A 24 11.78 2.18 4.01
N ALA A 25 11.98 0.96 3.52
CA ALA A 25 13.23 0.53 2.94
C ALA A 25 13.64 1.39 1.72
N GLU A 26 12.68 1.75 0.86
CA GLU A 26 12.91 2.66 -0.28
C GLU A 26 13.45 4.01 0.20
N ARG A 27 12.85 4.61 1.24
CA ARG A 27 13.35 5.87 1.82
C ARG A 27 14.74 5.73 2.42
N SER A 28 15.03 4.63 3.11
CA SER A 28 16.37 4.35 3.65
C SER A 28 17.40 4.21 2.53
N LEU A 29 17.04 3.58 1.40
CA LEU A 29 17.90 3.46 0.24
C LEU A 29 18.17 4.81 -0.43
N VAL A 30 17.15 5.67 -0.53
CA VAL A 30 17.32 7.04 -1.05
C VAL A 30 18.25 7.86 -0.15
N ALA A 31 18.10 7.74 1.18
CA ALA A 31 19.00 8.40 2.13
C ALA A 31 20.44 7.88 2.00
N LEU A 32 20.63 6.57 1.79
CA LEU A 32 21.95 5.98 1.57
C LEU A 32 22.58 6.45 0.25
N ALA A 33 21.79 6.52 -0.83
CA ALA A 33 22.24 6.97 -2.14
C ALA A 33 22.66 8.46 -2.16
N ALA A 34 22.26 9.24 -1.14
CA ALA A 34 22.74 10.61 -0.95
C ALA A 34 24.13 10.67 -0.30
N LEU A 35 24.59 9.58 0.33
CA LEU A 35 25.86 9.49 1.03
C LEU A 35 26.92 8.71 0.25
N ASP A 36 26.51 7.71 -0.53
CA ASP A 36 27.40 6.84 -1.29
C ASP A 36 26.77 6.43 -2.64
N THR A 37 27.60 5.93 -3.56
CA THR A 37 27.15 5.43 -4.86
C THR A 37 26.45 4.09 -4.67
N VAL A 38 25.14 4.07 -4.92
CA VAL A 38 24.31 2.86 -4.82
C VAL A 38 23.74 2.54 -6.20
N ASN A 39 23.64 1.24 -6.53
CA ASN A 39 22.97 0.80 -7.74
C ASN A 39 21.49 1.24 -7.75
N GLU A 40 20.96 1.62 -8.90
CA GLU A 40 19.56 2.02 -9.04
C GLU A 40 18.57 0.86 -8.98
N ALA A 41 19.00 -0.37 -9.32
CA ALA A 41 18.12 -1.52 -9.43
C ALA A 41 17.32 -1.84 -8.14
N PRO A 42 17.91 -1.80 -6.92
CA PRO A 42 17.16 -1.99 -5.67
C PRO A 42 16.08 -0.92 -5.44
N ARG A 43 16.31 0.33 -5.86
CA ARG A 43 15.32 1.41 -5.74
C ARG A 43 14.11 1.15 -6.63
N GLN A 44 14.37 0.79 -7.89
CA GLN A 44 13.32 0.44 -8.84
C GLN A 44 12.53 -0.79 -8.37
N TYR A 45 13.23 -1.80 -7.84
CA TYR A 45 12.60 -3.00 -7.29
C TYR A 45 11.68 -2.69 -6.11
N LEU A 46 12.15 -1.93 -5.11
CA LEU A 46 11.34 -1.56 -3.93
C LEU A 46 10.10 -0.74 -4.31
N ASN A 47 10.23 0.15 -5.29
CA ASN A 47 9.11 0.91 -5.83
C ASN A 47 8.03 -0.03 -6.41
N ARG A 48 8.43 -0.96 -7.30
CA ARG A 48 7.51 -1.93 -7.91
C ARG A 48 6.94 -2.94 -6.92
N LEU A 49 7.75 -3.39 -5.97
CA LEU A 49 7.30 -4.27 -4.89
C LEU A 49 6.19 -3.61 -4.07
N SER A 50 6.31 -2.32 -3.79
CA SER A 50 5.30 -1.60 -3.03
C SER A 50 3.96 -1.49 -3.78
N ASP A 51 3.99 -1.38 -5.11
CA ASP A 51 2.79 -1.37 -5.95
C ASP A 51 2.17 -2.77 -6.01
N LEU A 52 3.00 -3.81 -6.17
CA LEU A 52 2.55 -5.20 -6.13
C LEU A 52 1.87 -5.53 -4.80
N LEU A 53 2.44 -5.12 -3.67
CA LEU A 53 1.85 -5.34 -2.35
C LEU A 53 0.51 -4.61 -2.17
N PHE A 54 0.32 -3.46 -2.82
CA PHE A 54 -0.98 -2.80 -2.86
C PHE A 54 -2.00 -3.59 -3.68
N VAL A 55 -1.61 -4.10 -4.85
CA VAL A 55 -2.48 -4.96 -5.67
C VAL A 55 -2.83 -6.26 -4.93
N LEU A 56 -1.84 -6.90 -4.30
CA LEU A 56 -2.05 -8.12 -3.51
C LEU A 56 -3.00 -7.90 -2.35
N ALA A 57 -2.92 -6.77 -1.63
CA ALA A 57 -3.86 -6.47 -0.56
C ALA A 57 -5.32 -6.47 -1.06
N ARG A 58 -5.57 -5.86 -2.23
CA ARG A 58 -6.90 -5.83 -2.86
C ARG A 58 -7.37 -7.20 -3.34
N VAL A 59 -6.45 -7.98 -3.94
CA VAL A 59 -6.75 -9.36 -4.36
C VAL A 59 -7.07 -10.23 -3.15
N LEU A 60 -6.35 -10.07 -2.04
CA LEU A 60 -6.57 -10.83 -0.80
C LEU A 60 -7.87 -10.43 -0.10
N ASN A 61 -8.27 -9.16 -0.16
CA ASN A 61 -9.60 -8.73 0.26
C ASN A 61 -10.69 -9.43 -0.57
N ARG A 62 -10.58 -9.36 -1.90
CA ARG A 62 -11.53 -9.99 -2.82
C ARG A 62 -11.59 -11.53 -2.71
N ALA A 63 -10.44 -12.17 -2.48
CA ALA A 63 -10.36 -13.63 -2.36
C ALA A 63 -11.07 -14.17 -1.12
N ASN A 64 -11.37 -13.31 -0.13
CA ASN A 64 -12.11 -13.65 1.09
C ASN A 64 -11.61 -14.93 1.78
N LEU A 65 -10.29 -15.09 1.90
CA LEU A 65 -9.66 -16.30 2.44
C LEU A 65 -10.03 -16.60 3.90
N ASP A 66 -10.47 -15.58 4.63
CA ASP A 66 -10.79 -15.66 6.06
C ASP A 66 -12.31 -15.82 6.32
N GLY A 67 -13.14 -15.90 5.27
CA GLY A 67 -14.61 -16.04 5.37
C GLY A 67 -15.36 -14.77 5.83
N LEU A 68 -14.64 -13.76 6.31
CA LEU A 68 -15.15 -12.43 6.62
C LEU A 68 -15.22 -11.61 5.32
N GLY A 69 -16.37 -11.69 4.63
CA GLY A 69 -16.60 -10.97 3.37
C GLY A 69 -16.21 -9.50 3.50
N GLY A 70 -15.13 -9.10 2.84
CA GLY A 70 -14.58 -7.76 2.92
C GLY A 70 -14.15 -7.28 1.54
N ASP A 71 -14.95 -6.41 0.95
CA ASP A 71 -14.52 -5.64 -0.21
C ASP A 71 -13.54 -4.53 0.23
N ASP A 72 -12.86 -3.88 -0.71
CA ASP A 72 -11.95 -2.78 -0.39
C ASP A 72 -12.67 -1.69 0.41
N VAL A 73 -12.09 -1.25 1.53
CA VAL A 73 -12.66 -0.16 2.34
C VAL A 73 -12.25 1.17 1.74
N TYR A 74 -13.22 1.91 1.22
CA TYR A 74 -12.98 3.23 0.64
C TYR A 74 -13.09 4.32 1.70
N TRP A 75 -12.28 5.37 1.54
CA TRP A 75 -12.32 6.54 2.39
C TRP A 75 -13.39 7.53 1.90
N HIS A 76 -14.30 7.91 2.80
CA HIS A 76 -15.31 8.93 2.55
C HIS A 76 -14.93 10.24 3.24
N SER A 77 -14.78 11.33 2.46
CA SER A 77 -14.48 12.65 2.99
C SER A 77 -15.74 13.45 3.29
N GLU A 78 -16.07 13.64 4.56
CA GLU A 78 -17.16 14.57 4.92
C GLU A 78 -16.82 16.03 4.56
N ARG A 79 -15.54 16.40 4.49
CA ARG A 79 -15.11 17.76 4.12
C ARG A 79 -15.30 18.07 2.64
N LEU A 80 -14.97 17.13 1.75
CA LEU A 80 -15.21 17.34 0.30
C LEU A 80 -16.71 17.31 0.00
N ALA A 81 -17.48 16.43 0.65
CA ALA A 81 -18.93 16.33 0.46
C ALA A 81 -19.71 17.61 0.82
N ARG A 82 -19.19 18.46 1.71
CA ARG A 82 -19.83 19.74 2.11
C ARG A 82 -19.53 20.92 1.20
N ASN A 83 -18.50 20.85 0.36
CA ASN A 83 -18.10 21.94 -0.54
C ASN A 83 -18.73 21.83 -1.95
N ASP A 84 -19.35 20.69 -2.26
CA ASP A 84 -20.02 20.43 -3.54
C ASP A 84 -21.56 20.64 -3.48
N GLY A 85 -22.08 21.21 -2.38
CA GLY A 85 -23.51 21.54 -2.19
C GLY A 85 -23.74 23.02 -1.92
#